data_AF-A0A315W7B0-F1
#
_entry.id   AF-A0A315W7B0-F1
#
_cell.length_a   1.000
_cell.length_b   1.000
_cell.length_c   1.000
_cell.angle_alpha   90.00
_cell.angle_beta   90.00
_cell.angle_gamma   90.00
#
_symmetry.space_group_name_H-M   'P 1'
#
loop_
_entity.id
_entity.type
_entity.pdbx_description
1 polymer ?
#
loop_
_entity_poly.entity_id
_entity_poly.type
_entity_poly.pdbx_seq_one_letter_code
_entity_poly.pdbx_strand_id
1 'polypeptide(L)'
;IAASILGYLIGSSPQSYPIVKFSSFITGETFDAHQALMEKVRNKIPAMHVDPKDAHAFLVVCPITSRVGSDVESAMANPEVSSLGKPVILVLMHHTRDPDYSTGGTKWSEVYDNVKLDVHVLFHETVPGLLTCQQNDQAIEA
;
A
#
# COMPACT_ATOMS: atom_id res chain seq x y z
N ILE A 1 1.25 -3.16 7.45
CA ILE A 1 0.69 -3.57 6.14
C ILE A 1 0.10 -4.95 6.27
N ALA A 2 0.87 -6.00 6.54
CA ALA A 2 0.30 -7.35 6.52
C ALA A 2 -0.72 -7.56 7.66
N ALA A 3 -0.40 -7.16 8.89
CA ALA A 3 -1.35 -7.26 10.00
C ALA A 3 -2.45 -6.20 9.86
N SER A 4 -2.15 -5.03 9.31
CA SER A 4 -3.18 -4.01 9.00
C SER A 4 -4.19 -4.50 7.95
N ILE A 5 -3.72 -5.18 6.89
CA ILE A 5 -4.55 -5.83 5.85
C ILE A 5 -5.42 -6.91 6.50
N LEU A 6 -4.84 -7.78 7.33
CA LEU A 6 -5.61 -8.83 8.02
C LEU A 6 -6.65 -8.23 8.97
N GLY A 7 -6.27 -7.25 9.78
CA GLY A 7 -7.15 -6.59 10.74
C GLY A 7 -8.32 -5.93 10.02
N TYR A 8 -8.06 -5.26 8.89
CA TYR A 8 -9.09 -4.67 8.06
C TYR A 8 -10.02 -5.71 7.42
N LEU A 9 -9.46 -6.79 6.86
CA LEU A 9 -10.24 -7.75 6.04
C LEU A 9 -10.94 -8.85 6.84
N ILE A 10 -10.41 -9.24 8.00
CA ILE A 10 -10.83 -10.46 8.72
C ILE A 10 -11.40 -10.13 10.10
N GLY A 11 -11.16 -8.92 10.63
CA GLY A 11 -11.75 -8.44 11.89
C GLY A 11 -11.58 -9.41 13.06
N SER A 12 -10.40 -9.45 13.68
CA SER A 12 -10.07 -10.09 14.98
C SER A 12 -10.58 -11.52 15.27
N SER A 13 -11.17 -12.24 14.30
CA SER A 13 -11.78 -13.55 14.54
C SER A 13 -10.73 -14.69 14.48
N PRO A 14 -10.69 -15.64 15.44
CA PRO A 14 -9.60 -16.60 15.57
C PRO A 14 -9.63 -17.81 14.62
N GLN A 15 -10.39 -17.76 13.52
CA GLN A 15 -10.46 -18.90 12.57
C GLN A 15 -9.51 -18.71 11.40
N SER A 16 -8.77 -19.78 11.07
CA SER A 16 -7.98 -20.02 9.85
C SER A 16 -7.98 -18.84 8.89
N TYR A 17 -6.91 -18.03 8.87
CA TYR A 17 -6.81 -16.84 8.03
C TYR A 17 -7.22 -17.18 6.59
N PRO A 18 -8.38 -16.71 6.10
CA PRO A 18 -8.77 -16.94 4.72
C PRO A 18 -7.75 -16.27 3.78
N ILE A 19 -7.52 -16.86 2.61
CA ILE A 19 -6.63 -16.28 1.60
C ILE A 19 -7.11 -14.86 1.28
N VAL A 20 -6.26 -13.88 1.54
CA VAL A 20 -6.51 -12.47 1.26
C VAL A 20 -6.37 -12.23 -0.23
N LYS A 21 -7.48 -11.95 -0.90
CA LYS A 21 -7.52 -11.61 -2.32
C LYS A 21 -7.39 -10.10 -2.50
N PHE A 22 -6.38 -9.66 -3.23
CA PHE A 22 -6.19 -8.24 -3.53
C PHE A 22 -5.93 -8.05 -5.02
N SER A 23 -6.25 -6.87 -5.53
CA SER A 23 -5.71 -6.37 -6.78
C SER A 23 -4.88 -5.12 -6.47
N SER A 24 -4.03 -4.72 -7.41
CA SER A 24 -3.15 -3.56 -7.22
C SER A 24 -3.09 -2.71 -8.47
N PHE A 25 -2.97 -1.41 -8.29
CA PHE A 25 -2.68 -0.43 -9.33
C PHE A 25 -1.44 0.37 -8.94
N ILE A 26 -0.49 0.51 -9.86
CA ILE A 26 0.76 1.23 -9.63
C ILE A 26 0.74 2.50 -10.47
N THR A 27 0.81 3.67 -9.84
CA THR A 27 0.58 4.96 -10.51
C THR A 27 1.83 5.54 -11.16
N GLY A 28 3.00 4.93 -10.97
CA GLY A 28 4.27 5.43 -11.47
C GLY A 28 5.43 4.46 -11.27
N GLU A 29 6.64 4.93 -11.55
CA GLU A 29 7.86 4.14 -11.43
C GLU A 29 8.24 3.90 -9.97
N THR A 30 8.60 2.66 -9.66
CA THR A 30 8.96 2.22 -8.30
C THR A 30 10.26 1.43 -8.25
N PHE A 31 10.93 1.21 -9.40
CA PHE A 31 12.17 0.41 -9.49
C PHE A 31 12.04 -0.96 -8.81
N ASP A 32 10.94 -1.67 -9.10
CA ASP A 32 10.57 -2.97 -8.52
C ASP A 32 10.37 -2.98 -6.99
N ALA A 33 10.45 -1.84 -6.31
CA ALA A 33 10.26 -1.77 -4.86
C ALA A 33 8.85 -2.19 -4.41
N HIS A 34 7.84 -1.97 -5.26
CA HIS A 34 6.49 -2.48 -5.02
C HIS A 34 6.45 -4.01 -5.03
N GLN A 35 7.24 -4.69 -5.88
CA GLN A 35 7.28 -6.15 -5.92
C GLN A 35 7.91 -6.70 -4.63
N ALA A 36 9.01 -6.09 -4.19
CA ALA A 36 9.64 -6.43 -2.91
C ALA A 36 8.67 -6.23 -1.73
N LEU A 37 7.87 -5.17 -1.75
CA LEU A 37 6.81 -4.97 -0.76
C LEU A 37 5.79 -6.11 -0.80
N MET A 38 5.27 -6.45 -1.99
CA MET A 38 4.26 -7.49 -2.16
C MET A 38 4.76 -8.87 -1.76
N GLU A 39 6.03 -9.18 -2.02
CA GLU A 39 6.69 -10.41 -1.55
C GLU A 39 6.70 -10.48 -0.02
N LYS A 40 7.10 -9.39 0.65
CA LYS A 40 7.08 -9.32 2.12
C LYS A 40 5.67 -9.49 2.69
N VAL A 41 4.64 -8.96 2.04
CA VAL A 41 3.24 -9.17 2.44
C VAL A 41 2.85 -10.65 2.30
N ARG A 42 3.14 -11.28 1.16
CA ARG A 42 2.84 -12.70 0.92
C ARG A 42 3.59 -13.65 1.87
N ASN A 43 4.78 -13.26 2.32
CA ASN A 43 5.55 -14.03 3.30
C ASN A 43 4.95 -13.97 4.71
N LYS A 44 4.20 -12.92 5.03
CA LYS A 44 3.55 -12.76 6.34
C LYS A 44 2.15 -13.33 6.37
N ILE A 45 1.39 -13.25 5.26
CA ILE A 45 -0.02 -13.61 5.23
C ILE A 45 -0.37 -14.39 3.95
N PRO A 46 -1.30 -15.37 4.01
CA PRO A 46 -1.79 -16.03 2.81
C PRO A 46 -2.53 -15.01 1.95
N ALA A 47 -1.89 -14.56 0.87
CA ALA A 47 -2.44 -13.51 0.02
C ALA A 47 -2.24 -13.83 -1.47
N MET A 48 -3.25 -13.51 -2.27
CA MET A 48 -3.34 -13.81 -3.69
C MET A 48 -3.70 -12.55 -4.47
N HIS A 49 -2.97 -12.32 -5.56
CA HIS A 49 -3.34 -11.28 -6.53
C HIS A 49 -4.41 -11.83 -7.47
N VAL A 50 -5.51 -11.11 -7.63
CA VAL A 50 -6.69 -11.53 -8.43
C VAL A 50 -7.20 -10.36 -9.27
N ASP A 51 -8.13 -10.64 -10.19
CA ASP A 51 -8.85 -9.59 -10.92
C ASP A 51 -9.52 -8.59 -9.95
N PRO A 52 -9.57 -7.29 -10.28
CA PRO A 52 -10.16 -6.27 -9.41
C PRO A 52 -11.59 -6.60 -8.96
N LYS A 53 -12.40 -7.25 -9.82
CA LYS A 53 -13.77 -7.68 -9.51
C LYS A 53 -13.85 -8.71 -8.38
N ASP A 54 -12.83 -9.56 -8.23
CA ASP A 54 -12.77 -10.65 -7.24
C ASP A 54 -11.98 -10.30 -5.98
N ALA A 55 -11.32 -9.14 -5.98
CA ALA A 55 -10.51 -8.66 -4.85
C ALA A 55 -11.36 -8.22 -3.66
N HIS A 56 -10.89 -8.48 -2.43
CA HIS A 56 -11.49 -7.94 -1.21
C HIS A 56 -11.13 -6.47 -0.99
N ALA A 57 -9.91 -6.08 -1.37
CA ALA A 57 -9.42 -4.70 -1.33
C ALA A 57 -8.51 -4.41 -2.52
N PHE A 58 -8.35 -3.13 -2.82
CA PHE A 58 -7.51 -2.62 -3.89
C PHE A 58 -6.30 -1.89 -3.32
N LEU A 59 -5.10 -2.34 -3.66
CA LEU A 59 -3.86 -1.67 -3.26
C LEU A 59 -3.49 -0.62 -4.31
N VAL A 60 -3.52 0.64 -3.92
CA VAL A 60 -3.06 1.73 -4.79
C VAL A 60 -1.63 2.07 -4.38
N VAL A 61 -0.68 1.67 -5.23
CA VAL A 61 0.75 1.94 -5.03
C VAL A 61 1.09 3.27 -5.69
N CYS A 62 1.32 4.28 -4.85
CA CYS A 62 1.54 5.65 -5.24
C CYS A 62 2.97 6.08 -4.91
N PRO A 63 3.92 5.95 -5.85
CA PRO A 63 5.23 6.58 -5.70
C PRO A 63 5.11 8.10 -5.70
N ILE A 64 5.68 8.73 -4.67
CA ILE A 64 5.70 10.18 -4.49
C ILE A 64 6.91 10.72 -5.24
N THR A 65 6.65 11.38 -6.35
CA THR A 65 7.67 11.91 -7.27
C THR A 65 7.62 13.44 -7.36
N SER A 66 6.49 14.04 -6.99
CA SER A 66 6.30 15.48 -7.00
C SER A 66 5.97 16.00 -5.61
N ARG A 67 4.75 15.75 -5.15
CA ARG A 67 4.17 16.18 -3.87
C ARG A 67 3.11 15.17 -3.47
N VAL A 68 3.12 14.81 -2.19
CA VAL A 68 2.21 13.83 -1.60
C VAL A 68 0.75 14.09 -1.98
N GLY A 69 0.27 15.34 -1.86
CA GLY A 69 -1.11 15.68 -2.17
C GLY A 69 -1.50 15.44 -3.63
N SER A 70 -0.70 15.96 -4.56
CA SER A 70 -0.99 15.89 -6.00
C SER A 70 -0.85 14.48 -6.57
N ASP A 71 0.14 13.72 -6.10
CA ASP A 71 0.36 12.34 -6.54
C ASP A 71 -0.79 11.44 -6.07
N VAL A 72 -1.27 11.62 -4.83
CA VAL A 72 -2.43 10.89 -4.30
C VAL A 72 -3.73 11.29 -4.98
N GLU A 73 -3.96 12.58 -5.21
CA GLU A 73 -5.16 13.05 -5.93
C GLU A 73 -5.23 12.42 -7.33
N SER A 74 -4.10 12.42 -8.05
CA SER A 74 -4.00 11.80 -9.37
C SER A 74 -4.23 10.28 -9.31
N ALA A 75 -3.69 9.61 -8.29
CA ALA A 75 -3.88 8.18 -8.05
C ALA A 75 -5.35 7.83 -7.83
N MET A 76 -6.03 8.58 -6.96
CA MET A 76 -7.42 8.33 -6.58
C MET A 76 -8.43 8.74 -7.65
N ALA A 77 -8.10 9.74 -8.47
CA ALA A 77 -8.92 10.16 -9.61
C ALA A 77 -8.85 9.18 -10.80
N ASN A 78 -7.81 8.33 -10.86
CA ASN A 78 -7.65 7.39 -11.97
C ASN A 78 -8.88 6.46 -12.10
N PRO A 79 -9.44 6.26 -13.31
CA PRO A 79 -10.62 5.40 -13.52
C PRO A 79 -10.47 3.97 -12.98
N GLU A 80 -9.25 3.40 -13.00
CA GLU A 80 -8.98 2.08 -12.43
C GLU A 80 -9.18 2.04 -10.92
N VAL A 81 -9.08 3.18 -10.23
CA VAL A 81 -9.29 3.29 -8.78
C VAL A 81 -10.70 3.78 -8.47
N SER A 82 -11.12 4.88 -9.11
CA SER A 82 -12.37 5.58 -8.80
C SER A 82 -13.62 4.78 -9.20
N SER A 83 -13.55 3.92 -10.21
CA SER A 83 -14.70 3.14 -10.69
C SER A 83 -14.91 1.82 -9.96
N LEU A 84 -13.96 1.39 -9.12
CA LEU A 84 -14.04 0.08 -8.46
C LEU A 84 -15.12 0.00 -7.40
N GLY A 85 -15.37 1.11 -6.69
CA GLY A 85 -16.22 1.12 -5.49
C GLY A 85 -15.71 0.20 -4.37
N LYS A 86 -14.43 -0.18 -4.41
CA LYS A 86 -13.81 -1.09 -3.43
C LYS A 86 -13.02 -0.35 -2.37
N PRO A 87 -12.83 -0.95 -1.18
CA PRO A 87 -11.89 -0.47 -0.20
C PRO A 87 -10.49 -0.34 -0.79
N VAL A 88 -9.86 0.81 -0.54
CA VAL A 88 -8.51 1.14 -0.97
C VAL A 88 -7.56 1.07 0.22
N ILE A 89 -6.43 0.41 -0.02
CA ILE A 89 -5.23 0.51 0.81
C ILE A 89 -4.24 1.34 0.01
N LEU A 90 -4.01 2.57 0.46
CA LEU A 90 -3.14 3.52 -0.20
C LEU A 90 -1.70 3.31 0.29
N VAL A 91 -0.82 2.88 -0.59
CA VAL A 91 0.60 2.68 -0.31
C VAL A 91 1.37 3.86 -0.89
N LEU A 92 1.75 4.80 -0.05
CA LEU A 92 2.59 5.94 -0.41
C LEU A 92 4.05 5.52 -0.36
N MET A 93 4.70 5.43 -1.52
CA MET A 93 6.12 5.12 -1.62
C MET A 93 6.92 6.41 -1.76
N HIS A 94 7.65 6.81 -0.73
CA HIS A 94 8.45 8.04 -0.76
C HIS A 94 9.82 7.75 -1.33
N HIS A 95 10.15 8.45 -2.42
CA HIS A 95 11.44 8.35 -3.06
C HIS A 95 12.48 9.19 -2.30
N THR A 96 13.36 8.54 -1.55
CA THR A 96 14.33 9.22 -0.68
C THR A 96 15.50 8.31 -0.34
N ARG A 97 16.68 8.88 -0.08
CA ARG A 97 17.83 8.16 0.48
C ARG A 97 17.88 8.22 2.01
N ASP A 98 17.08 9.09 2.61
CA ASP A 98 17.06 9.32 4.04
C ASP A 98 16.19 8.25 4.72
N PRO A 99 16.78 7.33 5.51
CA PRO A 99 16.02 6.28 6.20
C PRO A 99 15.13 6.83 7.33
N ASP A 100 15.38 8.06 7.78
CA ASP A 100 14.65 8.74 8.86
C ASP A 100 13.67 9.80 8.31
N TYR A 101 13.39 9.76 7.01
CA TYR A 101 12.49 10.69 6.34
C TYR A 101 11.09 10.69 6.98
N SER A 102 10.65 11.85 7.47
CA SER A 102 9.34 11.99 8.09
C SER A 102 8.22 11.94 7.06
N THR A 103 7.33 10.95 7.18
CA THR A 103 6.18 10.77 6.29
C THR A 103 4.85 11.20 6.90
N GLY A 104 4.89 11.91 8.03
CA GLY A 104 3.67 12.42 8.67
C GLY A 104 2.93 13.40 7.77
N GLY A 105 1.59 13.44 7.89
CA GLY A 105 0.78 14.32 7.06
C GLY A 105 -0.71 14.02 7.12
N THR A 106 -1.36 14.13 5.96
CA THR A 106 -2.79 13.96 5.77
C THR A 106 -3.25 12.55 6.11
N LYS A 107 -4.31 12.44 6.91
CA LYS A 107 -5.02 11.18 7.12
C LYS A 107 -5.97 10.93 5.96
N TRP A 108 -5.55 10.10 5.01
CA TRP A 108 -6.25 9.95 3.74
C TRP A 108 -7.64 9.32 3.85
N SER A 109 -7.88 8.54 4.90
CA SER A 109 -9.23 8.02 5.21
C SER A 109 -10.25 9.11 5.55
N GLU A 110 -9.82 10.32 5.92
CA GLU A 110 -10.69 11.48 6.17
C GLU A 110 -10.94 12.31 4.89
N VAL A 111 -10.15 12.08 3.84
CA VAL A 111 -10.27 12.76 2.55
C VAL A 111 -11.05 11.90 1.54
N TYR A 112 -10.84 10.58 1.57
CA TYR A 112 -11.47 9.63 0.66
C TYR A 112 -12.14 8.51 1.44
N ASP A 113 -13.47 8.43 1.37
CA ASP A 113 -14.29 7.46 2.13
C ASP A 113 -13.93 5.99 1.86
N ASN A 114 -13.43 5.69 0.65
CA ASN A 114 -13.03 4.34 0.27
C ASN A 114 -11.61 4.00 0.73
N VAL A 115 -10.78 4.96 1.16
CA VAL A 115 -9.46 4.69 1.75
C VAL A 115 -9.64 4.22 3.18
N LYS A 116 -9.22 2.99 3.45
CA LYS A 116 -9.37 2.34 4.77
C LYS A 116 -8.06 2.25 5.54
N LEU A 117 -6.96 2.33 4.82
CA LEU A 117 -5.62 2.33 5.36
C LEU A 117 -4.72 3.11 4.40
N ASP A 118 -3.90 3.98 4.96
CA ASP A 118 -2.75 4.56 4.30
C ASP A 118 -1.47 4.03 4.95
N VAL A 119 -0.50 3.67 4.12
CA VAL A 119 0.81 3.21 4.58
C VAL A 119 1.90 3.92 3.83
N HIS A 120 2.91 4.35 4.57
CA HIS A 120 4.09 5.01 4.04
C HIS A 120 5.30 4.09 4.07
N VAL A 121 5.95 3.93 2.93
CA VAL A 121 7.22 3.20 2.80
C VAL A 121 8.26 4.05 2.07
N LEU A 122 9.53 3.81 2.34
CA LEU A 122 10.66 4.53 1.75
C LEU A 122 11.39 3.63 0.75
N PHE A 123 11.75 4.17 -0.41
CA PHE A 123 12.52 3.47 -1.44
C PHE A 123 13.44 4.42 -2.20
N HIS A 124 14.45 3.86 -2.88
CA HIS A 124 15.34 4.60 -3.75
C HIS A 124 15.93 3.67 -4.81
N GLU A 125 16.05 4.13 -6.06
CA GLU A 125 16.50 3.34 -7.22
C GLU A 125 17.91 2.77 -7.09
N THR A 126 18.75 3.37 -6.24
CA THR A 126 20.13 2.91 -5.99
C THR A 126 20.21 1.74 -5.03
N VAL A 127 19.10 1.36 -4.39
CA VAL A 127 19.02 0.21 -3.49
C VAL A 127 17.92 -0.71 -4.01
N PRO A 128 18.18 -2.01 -4.20
CA PRO A 128 17.14 -2.94 -4.63
C PRO A 128 15.98 -2.97 -3.62
N GLY A 129 14.77 -2.66 -4.08
CA GLY A 129 13.58 -2.76 -3.25
C GLY A 129 13.34 -1.58 -2.31
N LEU A 130 12.86 -1.89 -1.11
CA LEU A 130 12.59 -0.90 -0.06
C LEU A 130 13.87 -0.59 0.73
N LEU A 131 13.99 0.63 1.28
CA LEU A 131 15.06 0.93 2.24
C LEU A 131 14.99 0.00 3.46
N THR A 132 16.15 -0.32 4.03
CA THR A 132 16.22 -1.01 5.32
C THR A 132 16.17 0.06 6.43
N CYS A 133 15.00 0.27 7.02
CA CYS A 133 14.80 1.25 8.07
C CYS A 133 13.61 0.88 8.97
N GLN A 134 13.60 1.43 10.18
CA GLN A 134 12.56 1.18 11.19
C GLN A 134 11.16 1.50 10.65
N GLN A 135 11.01 2.57 9.87
CA GLN A 135 9.72 2.94 9.30
C GLN A 135 9.18 1.85 8.37
N ASN A 136 10.01 1.32 7.46
CA ASN A 136 9.59 0.25 6.57
C ASN A 136 9.30 -1.03 7.33
N ASP A 137 10.12 -1.36 8.33
CA ASP A 137 9.90 -2.53 9.18
C ASP A 137 8.55 -2.43 9.89
N GLN A 138 8.25 -1.28 10.52
CA GLN A 138 6.95 -1.01 11.14
C GLN A 138 5.81 -1.04 10.12
N ALA A 139 5.99 -0.41 8.95
CA ALA A 139 5.01 -0.43 7.88
C ALA A 139 4.71 -1.86 7.43
N ILE A 140 5.65 -2.79 7.48
CA ILE A 140 5.47 -4.17 7.03
C ILE A 140 4.96 -5.07 8.16
N GLU A 141 5.40 -4.83 9.40
CA GLU A 141 5.03 -5.58 10.61
C GLU A 141 3.65 -5.23 11.19
N ALA A 142 3.23 -3.97 11.06
CA ALA A 142 1.94 -3.48 11.56
C ALA A 142 0.73 -3.99 10.77
#